data_AF-A0A8S9ZF69-F1
#
_entry.id   AF-A0A8S9ZF69-F1
#
_cell.length_a   1.000
_cell.length_b   1.000
_cell.length_c   1.000
_cell.angle_alpha   90.00
_cell.angle_beta   90.00
_cell.angle_gamma   90.00
#
_symmetry.space_group_name_H-M   'P 1'
#
loop_
_entity.id
_entity.type
_entity.pdbx_description
1 polymer ?
#
loop_
_entity_poly.entity_id
_entity_poly.type
_entity_poly.pdbx_seq_one_letter_code
_entity_poly.pdbx_strand_id
1 'polypeptide(L)'
;MTSEDTAWVTLATNDGYAVGALVLAYSLRNVATLHKLHVLYTSGVNVLDSGDETNLDLIGRPDLGITFTKLHCWKLIMYSKCVLLKIAMNCFERPEFSAAPDIGWPDLFNTGI
;
A
#
# COMPACT_ATOMS: atom_id res chain seq x y z
N MET A 1 19.83 6.97 4.42
CA MET A 1 18.39 7.03 4.70
C MET A 1 18.19 6.87 6.19
N THR A 2 17.64 7.87 6.86
CA THR A 2 17.21 7.73 8.26
C THR A 2 15.87 6.98 8.27
N SER A 3 15.54 6.31 9.39
CA SER A 3 14.26 5.60 9.50
C SER A 3 13.04 6.54 9.51
N GLU A 4 13.26 7.84 9.72
CA GLU A 4 12.22 8.87 9.74
C GLU A 4 11.72 9.25 8.34
N ASP A 5 12.56 9.06 7.32
CA ASP A 5 12.32 9.40 5.91
C ASP A 5 11.82 8.20 5.08
N THR A 6 11.56 7.06 5.73
CA THR A 6 11.03 5.87 5.07
C THR A 6 9.83 5.29 5.80
N ALA A 7 8.92 4.69 5.05
CA ALA A 7 7.67 4.16 5.61
C ALA A 7 7.26 2.84 4.98
N TRP A 8 6.64 2.00 5.81
CA TRP A 8 5.77 0.92 5.39
C TRP A 8 4.42 1.51 4.97
N VAL A 9 3.87 1.04 3.86
CA VAL A 9 2.56 1.43 3.36
C VAL A 9 1.70 0.19 3.15
N THR A 10 0.44 0.26 3.55
CA THR A 10 -0.56 -0.76 3.25
C THR A 10 -1.91 -0.12 2.92
N LEU A 11 -2.88 -0.91 2.45
CA LEU A 11 -4.19 -0.43 1.98
C LEU A 11 -5.31 -1.29 2.57
N ALA A 12 -6.29 -0.65 3.20
CA ALA A 12 -7.50 -1.26 3.72
C ALA A 12 -8.75 -0.66 3.04
N THR A 13 -9.40 -1.43 2.17
CA THR A 13 -10.57 -0.95 1.40
C THR A 13 -11.92 -1.34 2.00
N ASN A 14 -11.91 -2.24 3.00
CA ASN A 14 -13.07 -2.66 3.77
C ASN A 14 -12.61 -3.23 5.12
N ASP A 15 -13.56 -3.55 6.00
CA ASP A 15 -13.28 -4.07 7.34
C ASP A 15 -12.47 -5.37 7.35
N GLY A 16 -12.68 -6.25 6.37
CA GLY A 16 -11.89 -7.47 6.22
C GLY A 16 -10.41 -7.19 5.96
N TYR A 17 -10.12 -6.22 5.08
CA TYR A 17 -8.74 -5.77 4.86
C TYR A 17 -8.19 -4.96 6.02
N ALA A 18 -9.03 -4.27 6.81
CA ALA A 18 -8.61 -3.56 8.01
C ALA A 18 -8.05 -4.53 9.06
N VAL A 19 -8.67 -5.72 9.24
CA VAL A 19 -8.12 -6.79 10.10
C VAL A 19 -6.73 -7.22 9.61
N GLY A 20 -6.55 -7.40 8.30
CA GLY A 20 -5.25 -7.70 7.71
C GLY A 20 -4.19 -6.62 7.98
N ALA A 21 -4.55 -5.35 7.84
CA ALA A 21 -3.68 -4.23 8.14
C ALA A 21 -3.28 -4.17 9.62
N LEU A 22 -4.19 -4.51 10.55
CA LEU A 22 -3.89 -4.59 11.98
C LEU A 22 -2.91 -5.73 12.31
N VAL A 23 -3.11 -6.91 11.71
CA VAL A 23 -2.18 -8.05 11.88
C VAL A 23 -0.79 -7.70 11.34
N LEU A 24 -0.72 -6.99 10.20
CA LEU A 24 0.53 -6.49 9.65
C LEU A 24 1.19 -5.46 10.58
N ALA A 25 0.44 -4.51 11.12
CA ALA A 25 0.95 -3.54 12.08
C ALA A 25 1.53 -4.22 13.32
N TYR A 26 0.84 -5.25 13.83
CA TYR A 26 1.30 -6.04 14.95
C TYR A 26 2.61 -6.80 14.64
N SER A 27 2.71 -7.43 13.47
CA SER A 27 3.92 -8.16 13.08
C SER A 27 5.13 -7.23 12.91
N LEU A 28 4.94 -6.05 12.32
CA LEU A 28 5.97 -5.01 12.20
C LEU A 28 6.46 -4.51 13.57
N ARG A 29 5.54 -4.36 14.52
CA ARG A 29 5.88 -3.99 15.91
C ARG A 29 6.69 -5.09 16.60
N ASN A 30 6.34 -6.37 16.39
CA ASN A 30 7.04 -7.49 17.01
C ASN A 30 8.48 -7.63 16.53
N VAL A 31 8.77 -7.26 15.27
CA VAL A 31 10.15 -7.20 14.76
C VAL A 31 10.84 -5.87 15.05
N ALA A 32 10.26 -5.04 15.93
CA ALA A 32 10.80 -3.77 16.37
C ALA A 32 11.22 -2.85 15.22
N THR A 33 10.37 -2.74 14.19
CA THR A 33 10.69 -1.87 13.04
C THR A 33 10.89 -0.42 13.47
N LEU A 34 11.87 0.24 12.85
CA LEU A 34 12.18 1.66 13.09
C LEU A 34 11.41 2.59 12.14
N HIS A 35 10.73 2.04 11.13
CA HIS A 35 10.05 2.80 10.08
C HIS A 35 8.59 3.05 10.44
N LYS A 36 8.06 4.19 10.01
CA LYS A 36 6.64 4.55 10.20
C LYS A 36 5.74 3.61 9.38
N LEU A 37 4.50 3.40 9.84
CA LEU A 37 3.47 2.66 9.11
C LEU A 37 2.35 3.61 8.68
N HIS A 38 2.08 3.68 7.39
CA HIS A 38 0.96 4.39 6.77
C HIS A 38 -0.08 3.41 6.22
N VAL A 39 -1.34 3.62 6.58
CA VAL A 39 -2.47 2.83 6.07
C VAL A 39 -3.31 3.75 5.19
N LEU A 40 -3.37 3.44 3.89
CA LEU A 40 -4.35 4.03 2.98
C LEU A 40 -5.70 3.36 3.22
N TYR A 41 -6.80 4.09 3.16
CA TYR A 41 -8.14 3.53 3.32
C TYR A 41 -9.17 4.28 2.47
N THR A 42 -10.32 3.64 2.19
CA THR A 42 -11.43 4.21 1.40
C THR A 42 -12.65 4.51 2.28
N SER A 43 -13.60 5.32 1.80
CA SER A 43 -14.83 5.70 2.52
C SER A 43 -15.72 4.54 2.97
N GLY A 44 -15.61 3.36 2.35
CA GLY A 44 -16.19 2.10 2.88
C GLY A 44 -15.67 1.69 4.27
N VAL A 45 -14.66 2.41 4.80
CA VAL A 45 -14.09 2.28 6.15
C VAL A 45 -14.33 3.57 7.00
N ASN A 46 -14.91 4.65 6.45
CA ASN A 46 -15.15 6.01 7.01
C ASN A 46 -13.94 6.67 7.72
N VAL A 47 -13.38 7.83 7.30
CA VAL A 47 -13.93 9.21 7.33
C VAL A 47 -13.35 10.09 6.18
N LEU A 48 -12.91 9.55 5.04
CA LEU A 48 -12.48 10.38 3.90
C LEU A 48 -12.97 9.80 2.57
N ASP A 49 -14.11 10.32 2.11
CA ASP A 49 -14.69 10.05 0.80
C ASP A 49 -13.96 10.86 -0.29
N SER A 50 -13.40 10.18 -1.29
CA SER A 50 -12.70 10.83 -2.40
C SER A 50 -13.62 11.18 -3.57
N GLY A 51 -14.90 10.73 -3.57
CA GLY A 51 -15.88 11.09 -4.61
C GLY A 51 -15.49 10.69 -6.04
N ASP A 52 -14.57 9.72 -6.21
CA ASP A 52 -13.92 9.46 -7.50
C ASP A 52 -14.70 8.50 -8.43
N GLU A 53 -15.84 7.95 -7.96
CA GLU A 53 -16.69 7.04 -8.78
C GLU A 53 -17.13 7.71 -10.09
N THR A 54 -17.45 9.00 -10.05
CA THR A 54 -17.85 9.74 -11.25
C THR A 54 -16.71 9.88 -12.26
N ASN A 55 -15.46 10.02 -11.81
CA ASN A 55 -14.30 10.11 -12.70
C ASN A 55 -13.95 8.76 -13.33
N LEU A 56 -14.13 7.66 -12.59
CA LEU A 56 -13.91 6.30 -13.08
C LEU A 56 -14.98 5.89 -14.11
N ASP A 57 -16.22 6.28 -13.87
CA ASP A 57 -17.32 6.12 -14.83
C ASP A 57 -17.08 6.94 -16.09
N LEU A 58 -16.55 8.16 -15.97
CA LEU A 58 -16.20 9.01 -17.13
C LEU A 58 -15.12 8.39 -18.03
N ILE A 59 -14.17 7.63 -17.48
CA ILE A 59 -13.16 6.91 -18.26
C ILE A 59 -13.58 5.48 -18.61
N GLY A 60 -14.81 5.08 -18.29
CA GLY A 60 -15.37 3.76 -18.58
C GLY A 60 -14.70 2.61 -17.83
N ARG A 61 -14.05 2.87 -16.70
CA ARG A 61 -13.30 1.87 -15.90
C ARG A 61 -13.65 1.93 -14.40
N PRO A 62 -14.92 1.70 -14.02
CA PRO A 62 -15.34 1.66 -12.62
C PRO A 62 -14.63 0.57 -11.80
N ASP A 63 -14.15 -0.49 -12.45
CA ASP A 63 -13.44 -1.60 -11.82
C ASP A 63 -12.07 -1.22 -11.23
N LEU A 64 -11.52 -0.05 -11.60
CA LEU A 64 -10.18 0.37 -11.21
C LEU A 64 -10.10 1.17 -9.89
N GLY A 65 -11.20 1.38 -9.17
CA GLY A 65 -11.21 2.23 -7.97
C GLY A 65 -10.17 1.85 -6.91
N ILE A 66 -10.04 0.55 -6.63
CA ILE A 66 -9.03 0.04 -5.68
C ILE A 66 -7.61 0.27 -6.23
N THR A 67 -7.41 0.07 -7.54
CA THR A 67 -6.13 0.26 -8.22
C THR A 67 -5.67 1.71 -8.12
N PHE A 68 -6.55 2.68 -8.39
CA PHE A 68 -6.23 4.11 -8.25
C PHE A 68 -6.02 4.53 -6.80
N THR A 69 -6.76 3.95 -5.85
CA THR A 69 -6.52 4.18 -4.43
C THR A 69 -5.12 3.71 -4.04
N LYS A 70 -4.67 2.55 -4.54
CA LYS A 70 -3.32 2.04 -4.31
C LYS A 70 -2.25 2.99 -4.85
N LEU A 71 -2.47 3.60 -6.02
CA LEU A 71 -1.54 4.57 -6.61
C LEU A 71 -1.36 5.84 -5.76
N HIS A 72 -2.26 6.13 -4.82
CA HIS A 72 -2.08 7.26 -3.90
C HIS A 72 -0.86 7.12 -2.99
N CYS A 73 -0.25 5.92 -2.87
CA CYS A 73 1.01 5.78 -2.14
C CYS A 73 2.14 6.66 -2.71
N TRP A 74 2.15 6.91 -4.03
CA TRP A 74 3.13 7.82 -4.66
C TRP A 74 2.92 9.29 -4.30
N LYS A 75 1.78 9.66 -3.70
CA LYS A 75 1.55 11.02 -3.19
C LYS A 75 2.17 11.25 -1.81
N LEU A 76 2.74 10.23 -1.16
CA LEU A 76 3.39 10.32 0.14
C LEU A 76 4.80 10.96 0.05
N ILE A 77 4.87 12.17 -0.51
CA ILE A 77 6.11 12.90 -0.81
C ILE A 77 6.91 13.34 0.41
N MET A 78 6.36 13.16 1.62
CA MET A 78 7.12 13.36 2.86
C MET A 78 8.15 12.25 3.11
N TYR A 79 8.06 11.14 2.36
CA TYR A 79 9.00 10.02 2.43
C TYR A 79 9.92 9.98 1.22
N SER A 80 11.18 9.69 1.47
CA SER A 80 12.19 9.43 0.44
C SER A 80 12.05 8.05 -0.19
N LYS A 81 11.45 7.08 0.53
CA LYS A 81 11.16 5.73 0.06
C LYS A 81 10.02 5.10 0.85
N CYS A 82 9.12 4.46 0.14
CA CYS A 82 8.05 3.66 0.71
C CYS A 82 8.18 2.21 0.25
N VAL A 83 7.82 1.26 1.12
CA VAL A 83 7.56 -0.13 0.72
C VAL A 83 6.07 -0.36 0.88
N LEU A 84 5.41 -0.79 -0.19
CA LEU A 84 4.00 -1.16 -0.19
C LEU A 84 3.87 -2.66 -0.01
N LEU A 85 3.21 -3.13 1.05
CA LEU A 85 3.20 -4.55 1.37
C LEU A 85 1.89 -5.06 1.96
N LYS A 86 1.70 -6.37 1.77
CA LYS A 86 0.76 -7.21 2.54
C LYS A 86 1.46 -8.05 3.62
N ILE A 87 2.78 -8.25 3.53
CA ILE A 87 3.62 -9.05 4.46
C ILE A 87 4.94 -8.32 4.73
N ALA A 88 5.39 -8.34 6.00
CA ALA A 88 6.62 -7.67 6.42
C ALA A 88 7.88 -8.36 5.86
N MET A 89 8.62 -7.68 4.98
CA MET A 89 9.96 -8.07 4.52
C MET A 89 10.84 -6.84 4.38
N ASN A 90 12.06 -6.86 4.93
CA ASN A 90 12.97 -5.71 4.86
C ASN A 90 13.57 -5.58 3.46
N CYS A 91 13.16 -4.56 2.72
CA CYS A 91 13.63 -4.30 1.35
C CYS A 91 13.95 -2.82 1.07
N PHE A 92 14.10 -1.98 2.10
CA PHE A 92 14.38 -0.54 1.94
C PHE A 92 15.72 -0.24 1.22
N GLU A 93 16.62 -1.20 1.13
CA GLU A 93 17.89 -1.05 0.41
C GLU A 93 17.75 -1.21 -1.11
N ARG A 94 16.63 -1.76 -1.60
CA ARG A 94 16.41 -2.00 -3.04
C ARG A 94 16.07 -0.71 -3.80
N PRO A 95 16.43 -0.60 -5.09
CA PRO A 95 16.05 0.54 -5.93
C PRO A 95 14.57 0.52 -6.30
N GLU A 96 14.01 1.67 -6.60
CA GLU A 96 12.68 1.77 -7.23
C GLU A 96 12.83 1.51 -8.75
N PHE A 97 12.02 0.67 -9.39
CA PHE A 97 10.97 -0.21 -8.86
C PHE A 97 11.52 -1.63 -8.58
N SER A 98 11.19 -2.20 -7.42
CA SER A 98 11.52 -3.58 -7.04
C SER A 98 10.27 -4.29 -6.53
N ALA A 99 10.06 -5.52 -6.98
CA ALA A 99 8.93 -6.36 -6.57
C ALA A 99 9.30 -7.85 -6.69
N ALA A 100 8.53 -8.71 -6.05
CA ALA A 100 8.69 -10.16 -6.22
C ALA A 100 8.13 -10.64 -7.58
N PRO A 101 8.68 -11.70 -8.19
CA PRO A 101 8.07 -12.31 -9.38
C PRO A 101 6.69 -12.89 -9.04
N ASP A 102 5.76 -12.82 -9.99
CA ASP A 102 4.45 -13.45 -9.84
C ASP A 102 4.57 -14.98 -9.92
N ILE A 103 3.80 -15.69 -9.08
CA ILE A 103 3.88 -17.15 -8.98
C ILE A 103 3.29 -17.85 -10.22
N GLY A 104 2.30 -17.24 -10.88
CA GLY A 104 1.65 -17.80 -12.07
C GLY A 104 2.42 -17.49 -13.34
N TRP A 105 2.94 -16.27 -13.46
CA TRP A 105 3.72 -15.82 -14.61
C TRP A 105 5.00 -15.11 -14.16
N PRO A 106 6.16 -15.80 -14.14
CA PRO A 106 7.40 -15.25 -13.56
C PRO A 106 7.97 -13.99 -14.23
N ASP A 107 7.61 -13.71 -15.48
CA ASP A 107 7.98 -12.46 -16.18
C ASP A 107 7.14 -11.25 -15.73
N LEU A 108 6.04 -11.46 -14.99
CA LEU A 108 5.28 -10.43 -14.32
C LEU A 108 5.72 -10.34 -12.85
N PHE A 109 5.47 -9.19 -12.22
CA PHE A 109 5.71 -9.01 -10.80
C PHE A 109 4.41 -9.05 -9.99
N ASN A 110 4.50 -9.61 -8.79
CA ASN A 110 3.43 -9.53 -7.82
C ASN A 110 3.34 -8.11 -7.26
N THR A 111 2.17 -7.51 -7.31
CA THR A 111 2.01 -6.13 -6.80
C THR A 111 1.76 -6.09 -5.28
N GLY A 112 1.73 -7.24 -4.61
CA GLY A 112 1.52 -7.36 -3.17
C GLY A 112 2.77 -7.13 -2.32
N ILE A 113 3.98 -7.20 -2.92
CA ILE A 113 5.27 -6.82 -2.33
C ILE A 113 6.37 -6.61 -3.39
#